data_AF-A0A957JBG9-F1
#
_entry.id   AF-A0A957JBG9-F1
#
_cell.length_a   1.000
_cell.length_b   1.000
_cell.length_c   1.000
_cell.angle_alpha   90.00
_cell.angle_beta   90.00
_cell.angle_gamma   90.00
#
_symmetry.space_group_name_H-M   'P 1'
#
loop_
_entity.id
_entity.type
_entity.pdbx_description
1 polymer ?
#
loop_
_entity_poly.entity_id
_entity_poly.type
_entity_poly.pdbx_seq_one_letter_code
_entity_poly.pdbx_strand_id
1 'polypeptide(L)'
;MISPNHPTPQRVRIYSHVTQSRFLHVEDALGIGKIRLFAGNYRRGQGMDSHAYHFIDLADARIIFAALARGEPDFSHREYKGTPPPQGPTPSRAMADGNAPATGTGQAVSRVLAIAVKGDNVYVELKSGPGKLTATGAITPAGKPELEVNVGFKRYEAQRLAATVLAYIQAWDVHRMMVHQKLVGQPAPYLLTAAEAVNGGGPHRVGAEPPATMQGAGAPAANGPGNRPVTRKAPLPRPNGNRPPVSTPVTVAPAVAALAEAIYGPASLQYGDGAIVDVANPAEVHAFQRFAAEKKQPPASRAILQSYYREHIAV
;
A
#
# COMPACT_ATOMS: atom_id res chain seq x y z
N MET A 1 15.88 -30.51 25.85
CA MET A 1 14.66 -29.75 25.55
C MET A 1 14.82 -29.15 24.16
N ILE A 2 14.07 -29.66 23.19
CA ILE A 2 14.12 -29.22 21.78
C ILE A 2 13.03 -28.15 21.64
N SER A 3 13.42 -26.91 21.31
CA SER A 3 12.45 -25.84 21.04
C SER A 3 11.53 -26.26 19.88
N PRO A 4 10.21 -26.02 19.96
CA PRO A 4 9.31 -26.31 18.86
C PRO A 4 9.70 -25.43 17.66
N ASN A 5 10.09 -26.08 16.56
CA ASN A 5 10.22 -25.47 15.24
C ASN A 5 8.88 -24.84 14.89
N HIS A 6 8.73 -23.53 15.11
CA HIS A 6 7.58 -22.82 14.58
C HIS A 6 7.63 -22.97 13.04
N PRO A 7 6.60 -23.54 12.41
CA PRO A 7 6.55 -23.61 10.96
C PRO A 7 6.64 -22.18 10.44
N THR A 8 7.65 -21.91 9.61
CA THR A 8 7.76 -20.62 8.94
C THR A 8 6.48 -20.45 8.14
N PRO A 9 5.72 -19.34 8.32
CA PRO A 9 4.45 -19.18 7.63
C PRO A 9 4.68 -19.31 6.12
N GLN A 10 4.06 -20.34 5.54
CA GLN A 10 4.18 -20.63 4.11
C GLN A 10 3.59 -19.45 3.34
N ARG A 11 4.43 -18.74 2.58
CA ARG A 11 3.99 -17.60 1.78
C ARG A 11 3.05 -18.07 0.67
N VAL A 12 1.89 -17.43 0.56
CA VAL A 12 0.91 -17.74 -0.48
C VAL A 12 1.50 -17.36 -1.84
N ARG A 13 1.50 -18.30 -2.78
CA ARG A 13 1.91 -18.05 -4.17
C ARG A 13 0.68 -17.60 -4.96
N ILE A 14 0.73 -16.37 -5.48
CA ILE A 14 -0.32 -15.78 -6.31
C ILE A 14 -0.27 -16.37 -7.72
N TYR A 15 0.94 -16.50 -8.27
CA TYR A 15 1.15 -17.08 -9.60
C TYR A 15 2.51 -17.79 -9.65
N SER A 16 2.59 -18.86 -10.45
CA SER A 16 3.83 -19.58 -10.71
C SER A 16 4.03 -19.77 -12.20
N HIS A 17 5.19 -19.36 -12.68
CA HIS A 17 5.67 -19.68 -14.02
C HIS A 17 6.92 -20.56 -13.90
N VAL A 18 6.91 -21.72 -14.54
CA VAL A 18 7.98 -22.71 -14.42
C VAL A 18 8.39 -23.14 -15.83
N THR A 19 9.68 -23.02 -16.11
CA THR A 19 10.35 -23.51 -17.33
C THR A 19 11.17 -24.75 -16.99
N GLN A 20 11.88 -25.35 -17.94
CA GLN A 20 12.70 -26.55 -17.70
C GLN A 20 13.83 -26.35 -16.68
N SER A 21 14.37 -25.14 -16.55
CA SER A 21 15.55 -24.87 -15.71
C SER A 21 15.38 -23.69 -14.75
N ARG A 22 14.25 -22.98 -14.83
CA ARG A 22 13.98 -21.75 -14.04
C ARG A 22 12.54 -21.67 -13.62
N PHE A 23 12.28 -20.98 -12.52
CA PHE A 23 10.93 -20.61 -12.11
C PHE A 23 10.87 -19.14 -11.71
N LEU A 24 9.67 -18.58 -11.80
CA LEU A 24 9.28 -17.30 -11.23
C LEU A 24 7.99 -17.51 -10.44
N HIS A 25 7.99 -17.06 -9.20
CA HIS A 25 6.84 -17.00 -8.32
C HIS A 25 6.53 -15.55 -8.01
N VAL A 26 5.26 -15.20 -8.12
CA VAL A 26 4.72 -13.98 -7.51
C VAL A 26 4.09 -14.40 -6.21
N GLU A 27 4.63 -13.91 -5.10
CA GLU A 27 4.24 -14.29 -3.75
C GLU A 27 3.58 -13.12 -3.02
N ASP A 28 2.64 -13.46 -2.16
CA ASP A 28 1.97 -12.51 -1.29
C ASP A 28 2.95 -11.93 -0.25
N ALA A 29 2.98 -10.60 -0.20
CA ALA A 29 3.60 -9.81 0.85
C ALA A 29 2.74 -8.58 1.19
N LEU A 30 1.42 -8.66 0.92
CA LEU A 30 0.51 -7.52 1.02
C LEU A 30 0.33 -7.04 2.47
N GLY A 31 0.56 -7.91 3.45
CA GLY A 31 0.61 -7.55 4.88
C GLY A 31 1.66 -6.48 5.23
N ILE A 32 2.68 -6.30 4.39
CA ILE A 32 3.66 -5.20 4.49
C ILE A 32 3.53 -4.17 3.36
N GLY A 33 2.42 -4.21 2.61
CA GLY A 33 2.16 -3.32 1.48
C GLY A 33 3.03 -3.58 0.24
N LYS A 34 3.47 -4.82 0.03
CA LYS A 34 4.38 -5.18 -1.07
C LYS A 34 3.94 -6.45 -1.80
N ILE A 35 4.52 -6.69 -2.96
CA ILE A 35 4.51 -7.98 -3.66
C ILE A 35 5.93 -8.50 -3.72
N ARG A 36 6.13 -9.81 -3.54
CA ARG A 36 7.44 -10.44 -3.68
C ARG A 36 7.54 -11.17 -5.00
N LEU A 37 8.55 -10.83 -5.79
CA LEU A 37 9.01 -11.67 -6.91
C LEU A 37 10.11 -12.59 -6.39
N PHE A 38 9.93 -13.89 -6.56
CA PHE A 38 10.89 -14.91 -6.15
C PHE A 38 11.19 -15.81 -7.35
N ALA A 39 12.44 -15.85 -7.79
CA ALA A 39 12.84 -16.63 -8.95
C ALA A 39 14.09 -17.46 -8.63
N GLY A 40 14.22 -18.61 -9.29
CA GLY A 40 15.40 -19.44 -9.11
C GLY A 40 15.70 -20.32 -10.30
N ASN A 41 16.94 -20.77 -10.36
CA ASN A 41 17.38 -21.84 -11.22
C ASN A 41 17.18 -23.16 -10.48
N TYR A 42 16.80 -24.20 -11.21
CA TYR A 42 16.62 -25.52 -10.65
C TYR A 42 17.03 -26.58 -11.66
N ARG A 43 17.46 -27.75 -11.16
CA ARG A 43 17.75 -28.93 -11.96
C ARG A 43 16.78 -30.03 -11.60
N ARG A 44 16.24 -30.69 -12.62
CA ARG A 44 15.33 -31.83 -12.43
C ARG A 44 16.04 -32.90 -11.59
N GLY A 45 15.44 -33.26 -10.46
CA GLY A 45 15.99 -34.25 -9.53
C GLY A 45 17.02 -33.72 -8.51
N GLN A 46 17.49 -32.48 -8.61
CA GLN A 46 18.42 -31.87 -7.64
C GLN A 46 17.80 -30.71 -6.85
N GLY A 47 16.61 -30.25 -7.25
CA GLY A 47 15.94 -29.13 -6.59
C GLY A 47 16.46 -27.78 -7.06
N MET A 48 16.33 -26.77 -6.21
CA MET A 48 16.69 -25.38 -6.51
C MET A 48 18.18 -25.14 -6.28
N ASP A 49 18.90 -24.73 -7.33
CA ASP A 49 20.34 -24.49 -7.28
C ASP A 49 20.66 -23.10 -6.72
N SER A 50 19.93 -22.08 -7.19
CA SER A 50 20.16 -20.68 -6.82
C SER A 50 18.89 -19.86 -6.98
N HIS A 51 18.72 -18.82 -6.16
CA HIS A 51 17.48 -18.04 -6.13
C HIS A 51 17.67 -16.58 -5.73
N ALA A 52 16.92 -15.70 -6.37
CA ALA A 52 16.87 -14.27 -6.08
C ALA A 52 15.44 -13.85 -5.76
N TYR A 53 15.30 -12.75 -5.03
CA TYR A 53 14.00 -12.15 -4.78
C TYR A 53 14.06 -10.63 -4.76
N HIS A 54 12.92 -10.01 -5.07
CA HIS A 54 12.71 -8.58 -5.04
C HIS A 54 11.34 -8.26 -4.43
N PHE A 55 11.26 -7.16 -3.69
CA PHE A 55 9.99 -6.65 -3.17
C PHE A 55 9.61 -5.39 -3.92
N ILE A 56 8.43 -5.41 -4.53
CA ILE A 56 7.85 -4.28 -5.24
C ILE A 56 6.81 -3.65 -4.32
N ASP A 57 6.85 -2.33 -4.18
CA ASP A 57 5.84 -1.59 -3.42
C ASP A 57 4.48 -1.67 -4.14
N LEU A 58 3.38 -1.70 -3.38
CA LEU A 58 2.06 -2.03 -3.96
C LEU A 58 1.61 -1.04 -5.06
N ALA A 59 1.98 0.23 -4.96
CA ALA A 59 1.69 1.23 -5.98
C ALA A 59 2.40 0.92 -7.30
N ASP A 60 3.70 0.63 -7.23
CA ASP A 60 4.51 0.29 -8.40
C ASP A 60 4.07 -1.04 -9.01
N ALA A 61 3.73 -2.03 -8.17
CA ALA A 61 3.19 -3.31 -8.61
C ALA A 61 1.94 -3.12 -9.49
N ARG A 62 1.01 -2.24 -9.10
CA ARG A 62 -0.18 -1.95 -9.91
C ARG A 62 0.17 -1.37 -11.28
N ILE A 63 1.12 -0.44 -11.34
CA ILE A 63 1.55 0.18 -12.60
C ILE A 63 2.20 -0.86 -13.51
N ILE A 64 3.16 -1.62 -12.97
CA ILE A 64 3.90 -2.65 -13.69
C ILE A 64 2.95 -3.72 -14.24
N PHE A 65 2.12 -4.31 -13.37
CA PHE A 65 1.22 -5.37 -13.80
C PHE A 65 0.07 -4.83 -14.68
N ALA A 66 -0.36 -3.58 -14.54
CA ALA A 66 -1.33 -2.98 -15.47
C ALA A 66 -0.74 -2.84 -16.88
N ALA A 67 0.51 -2.37 -17.01
CA ALA A 67 1.19 -2.27 -18.29
C ALA A 67 1.37 -3.65 -18.94
N LEU A 68 1.82 -4.64 -18.16
CA LEU A 68 1.98 -6.01 -18.64
C LEU A 68 0.64 -6.66 -19.03
N ALA A 69 -0.44 -6.43 -18.27
CA ALA A 69 -1.77 -6.96 -18.57
C ALA A 69 -2.34 -6.36 -19.86
N ARG A 70 -2.12 -5.07 -20.11
CA ARG A 70 -2.47 -4.41 -21.38
C ARG A 70 -1.60 -4.85 -22.55
N GLY A 71 -0.48 -5.53 -22.30
CA GLY A 71 0.47 -5.94 -23.32
C GLY A 71 1.18 -4.75 -23.97
N GLU A 72 1.49 -3.72 -23.18
CA GLU A 72 2.15 -2.51 -23.69
C GLU A 72 3.46 -2.85 -24.41
N PRO A 73 3.63 -2.43 -25.68
CA PRO A 73 4.86 -2.66 -26.42
C PRO A 73 6.00 -1.87 -25.78
N ASP A 74 7.21 -2.45 -25.83
CA ASP A 74 8.44 -1.82 -25.35
C ASP A 74 8.44 -1.36 -23.89
N PHE A 75 7.46 -1.83 -23.10
CA PHE A 75 7.40 -1.55 -21.67
C PHE A 75 8.69 -2.04 -21.00
N SER A 76 9.31 -1.16 -20.21
CA SER A 76 10.47 -1.50 -19.41
C SER A 76 10.36 -0.85 -18.03
N HIS A 77 10.80 -1.58 -17.03
CA HIS A 77 10.84 -1.12 -15.65
C HIS A 77 12.11 -1.63 -14.98
N ARG A 78 12.75 -0.78 -14.18
CA ARG A 78 13.95 -1.14 -13.43
C ARG A 78 13.91 -0.53 -12.04
N GLU A 79 14.15 -1.37 -11.06
CA GLU A 79 14.11 -0.98 -9.65
C GLU A 79 15.34 -1.51 -8.92
N TYR A 80 15.84 -0.70 -7.98
CA TYR A 80 16.97 -1.00 -7.13
C TYR A 80 16.53 -1.00 -5.67
N LYS A 81 16.84 -2.06 -4.95
CA LYS A 81 16.68 -2.16 -3.50
C LYS A 81 18.00 -2.61 -2.91
N GLY A 82 18.24 -2.31 -1.64
CA GLY A 82 19.39 -2.86 -0.95
C GLY A 82 19.14 -3.12 0.51
N THR A 83 20.03 -3.91 1.10
CA THR A 83 20.09 -4.14 2.53
C THR A 83 21.38 -3.49 3.02
N PRO A 84 21.32 -2.56 3.98
CA PRO A 84 22.51 -1.95 4.54
C PRO A 84 23.39 -3.04 5.19
N PRO A 85 24.70 -2.80 5.31
CA PRO A 85 25.55 -3.71 6.04
C PRO A 85 25.04 -3.83 7.48
N PRO A 86 25.10 -5.02 8.10
CA PRO A 86 24.77 -5.16 9.51
C PRO A 86 25.63 -4.17 10.30
N GLN A 87 25.01 -3.36 11.15
CA GLN A 87 25.72 -2.49 12.09
C GLN A 87 26.47 -3.39 13.08
N GLY A 88 27.72 -3.74 12.75
CA GLY A 88 28.66 -4.25 13.74
C GLY A 88 28.94 -3.18 14.80
N PRO A 89 29.42 -3.56 16.00
CA PRO A 89 29.68 -2.62 17.06
C PRO A 89 30.57 -1.49 16.53
N THR A 90 30.22 -0.26 16.91
CA THR A 90 31.04 0.94 16.75
C THR A 90 32.52 0.59 16.90
N PRO A 91 33.43 1.11 16.05
CA PRO A 91 34.84 0.79 16.14
C PRO A 91 35.38 1.34 17.46
N SER A 92 35.33 0.53 18.52
CA SER A 92 36.17 0.71 19.68
C SER A 92 37.58 0.36 19.23
N ARG A 93 38.32 1.38 18.77
CA ARG A 93 39.76 1.54 18.98
C ARG A 93 40.57 0.23 18.94
N ALA A 94 40.47 -0.52 17.85
CA ALA A 94 41.28 -1.71 17.63
C ALA A 94 41.54 -1.88 16.14
N MET A 95 42.54 -1.16 15.63
CA MET A 95 43.30 -1.49 14.41
C MET A 95 44.59 -0.64 14.43
N ALA A 96 45.60 -1.12 15.16
CA ALA A 96 47.00 -0.71 14.98
C ALA A 96 47.85 -1.81 14.34
N ASP A 97 47.36 -3.06 14.27
CA ASP A 97 48.17 -4.17 13.75
C ASP A 97 47.50 -4.78 12.51
N GLY A 98 48.04 -4.41 11.35
CA GLY A 98 47.54 -4.75 10.02
C GLY A 98 47.82 -6.18 9.59
N ASN A 99 47.13 -7.16 10.19
CA ASN A 99 47.05 -8.51 9.61
C ASN A 99 45.86 -9.32 10.16
N ALA A 100 44.68 -9.12 9.56
CA ALA A 100 43.57 -10.06 9.66
C ALA A 100 42.91 -10.23 8.28
N PRO A 101 42.69 -11.46 7.79
CA PRO A 101 42.03 -11.70 6.52
C PRO A 101 40.55 -11.32 6.64
N ALA A 102 40.12 -10.30 5.89
CA ALA A 102 38.74 -9.84 5.80
C ALA A 102 37.85 -10.90 5.14
N THR A 103 37.45 -11.92 5.90
CA THR A 103 36.57 -13.00 5.44
C THR A 103 35.37 -13.05 6.38
N GLY A 104 34.38 -12.20 6.11
CA GLY A 104 33.10 -12.21 6.84
C GLY A 104 32.31 -10.90 6.83
N THR A 105 31.34 -10.81 5.92
CA THR A 105 29.95 -10.40 6.23
C THR A 105 29.67 -9.01 6.84
N GLY A 106 30.17 -7.94 6.21
CA GLY A 106 29.84 -6.55 6.57
C GLY A 106 29.52 -5.65 5.38
N GLN A 107 29.16 -6.19 4.22
CA GLN A 107 28.91 -5.42 3.00
C GLN A 107 27.42 -5.23 2.71
N ALA A 108 27.06 -4.07 2.17
CA ALA A 108 25.71 -3.82 1.69
C ALA A 108 25.37 -4.81 0.57
N VAL A 109 24.13 -5.28 0.54
CA VAL A 109 23.63 -6.15 -0.54
C VAL A 109 22.73 -5.34 -1.44
N SER A 110 22.98 -5.38 -2.75
CA SER A 110 22.13 -4.76 -3.76
C SER A 110 21.27 -5.83 -4.44
N ARG A 111 20.00 -5.49 -4.67
CA ARG A 111 19.01 -6.29 -5.39
C ARG A 111 18.43 -5.45 -6.51
N VAL A 112 18.43 -5.98 -7.72
CA VAL A 112 17.91 -5.29 -8.90
C VAL A 112 16.80 -6.11 -9.52
N LEU A 113 15.69 -5.46 -9.82
CA LEU A 113 14.63 -5.96 -10.67
C LEU A 113 14.71 -5.25 -12.01
N ALA A 114 14.69 -6.00 -13.10
CA ALA A 114 14.44 -5.46 -14.43
C ALA A 114 13.35 -6.26 -15.11
N ILE A 115 12.37 -5.56 -15.67
CA ILE A 115 11.28 -6.12 -16.48
C ILE A 115 11.38 -5.45 -17.84
N ALA A 116 11.38 -6.23 -18.91
CA ALA A 116 11.45 -5.68 -20.27
C ALA A 116 10.63 -6.51 -21.24
N VAL A 117 9.80 -5.84 -22.04
CA VAL A 117 9.12 -6.39 -23.20
C VAL A 117 10.03 -6.20 -24.42
N LYS A 118 10.33 -7.28 -25.14
CA LYS A 118 11.11 -7.25 -26.39
C LYS A 118 10.40 -8.11 -27.44
N GLY A 119 9.72 -7.45 -28.37
CA GLY A 119 8.80 -8.12 -29.29
C GLY A 119 7.74 -8.91 -28.52
N ASP A 120 7.55 -10.17 -28.86
CA ASP A 120 6.56 -11.06 -28.22
C ASP A 120 7.02 -11.73 -26.93
N ASN A 121 8.19 -11.37 -26.42
CA ASN A 121 8.75 -11.95 -25.20
C ASN A 121 8.83 -10.90 -24.09
N VAL A 122 8.56 -11.35 -22.87
CA VAL A 122 8.73 -10.56 -21.65
C VAL A 122 9.80 -11.23 -20.82
N TYR A 123 10.74 -10.42 -20.32
CA TYR A 123 11.84 -10.87 -19.48
C TYR A 123 11.71 -10.26 -18.10
N VAL A 124 11.80 -11.09 -17.07
CA VAL A 124 11.90 -10.68 -15.67
C VAL A 124 13.26 -11.13 -15.17
N GLU A 125 14.11 -10.17 -14.87
CA GLU A 125 15.46 -10.36 -14.41
C GLU A 125 15.58 -9.92 -12.95
N LEU A 126 16.04 -10.83 -12.10
CA LEU A 126 16.38 -10.59 -10.70
C LEU A 126 17.88 -10.76 -10.51
N LYS A 127 18.54 -9.72 -10.01
CA LYS A 127 19.97 -9.73 -9.67
C LYS A 127 20.17 -9.49 -8.19
N SER A 128 21.16 -10.17 -7.61
CA SER A 128 21.64 -9.93 -6.26
C SER A 128 23.17 -9.91 -6.25
N GLY A 129 23.77 -9.07 -5.43
CA GLY A 129 25.23 -9.00 -5.31
C GLY A 129 25.70 -7.84 -4.44
N PRO A 130 26.99 -7.50 -4.51
CA PRO A 130 27.57 -6.43 -3.72
C PRO A 130 26.89 -5.09 -3.99
N GLY A 131 26.66 -4.34 -2.92
CA GLY A 131 26.10 -3.00 -2.94
C GLY A 131 27.06 -1.95 -2.36
N LYS A 132 26.88 -0.70 -2.77
CA LYS A 132 27.57 0.48 -2.22
C LYS A 132 26.53 1.45 -1.68
N LEU A 133 26.74 1.90 -0.45
CA LEU A 133 25.94 2.97 0.14
C LEU A 133 26.33 4.30 -0.51
N THR A 134 25.35 5.02 -1.06
CA THR A 134 25.52 6.37 -1.60
C THR A 134 25.49 7.40 -0.47
N ALA A 135 25.93 8.62 -0.75
CA ALA A 135 25.85 9.74 0.20
C ALA A 135 24.41 10.05 0.64
N THR A 136 23.41 9.67 -0.17
CA THR A 136 21.98 9.82 0.13
C THR A 136 21.40 8.67 0.97
N GLY A 137 22.21 7.70 1.37
CA GLY A 137 21.76 6.52 2.11
C GLY A 137 21.09 5.44 1.25
N ALA A 138 21.02 5.61 -0.07
CA ALA A 138 20.56 4.58 -0.99
C ALA A 138 21.66 3.55 -1.24
N ILE A 139 21.28 2.33 -1.63
CA ILE A 139 22.24 1.27 -1.95
C ILE A 139 22.17 0.99 -3.44
N THR A 140 23.30 1.12 -4.12
CA THR A 140 23.43 0.85 -5.55
C THR A 140 24.29 -0.39 -5.79
N PRO A 141 24.13 -1.09 -6.93
CA PRO A 141 25.01 -2.21 -7.28
C PRO A 141 26.48 -1.78 -7.35
N ALA A 142 27.37 -2.59 -6.79
CA ALA A 142 28.80 -2.33 -6.69
C ALA A 142 29.62 -3.51 -7.24
N GLY A 143 29.67 -3.62 -8.57
CA GLY A 143 30.39 -4.68 -9.27
C GLY A 143 29.46 -5.65 -9.99
N LYS A 144 30.00 -6.83 -10.35
CA LYS A 144 29.22 -7.87 -11.02
C LYS A 144 28.22 -8.49 -10.05
N PRO A 145 26.98 -8.80 -10.49
CA PRO A 145 26.05 -9.54 -9.66
C PRO A 145 26.61 -10.92 -9.33
N GLU A 146 26.52 -11.33 -8.07
CA GLU A 146 26.86 -12.69 -7.65
C GLU A 146 25.83 -13.69 -8.13
N LEU A 147 24.57 -13.23 -8.24
CA LEU A 147 23.46 -14.02 -8.68
C LEU A 147 22.59 -13.26 -9.68
N GLU A 148 22.24 -13.95 -10.75
CA GLU A 148 21.33 -13.48 -11.79
C GLU A 148 20.35 -14.59 -12.15
N VAL A 149 19.06 -14.28 -12.13
CA VAL A 149 17.99 -15.15 -12.59
C VAL A 149 17.15 -14.36 -13.60
N ASN A 150 17.17 -14.80 -14.85
CA ASN A 150 16.36 -14.23 -15.93
C ASN A 150 15.31 -15.24 -16.38
N VAL A 151 14.04 -14.88 -16.24
CA VAL A 151 12.90 -15.69 -16.63
C VAL A 151 12.20 -15.02 -17.79
N GLY A 152 12.21 -15.68 -18.95
CA GLY A 152 11.52 -15.25 -20.15
C GLY A 152 10.23 -16.02 -20.35
N PHE A 153 9.17 -15.32 -20.78
CA PHE A 153 7.90 -15.94 -21.18
C PHE A 153 7.26 -15.18 -22.33
N LYS A 154 6.29 -15.81 -23.00
CA LYS A 154 5.56 -15.18 -24.10
C LYS A 154 4.66 -14.07 -23.59
N ARG A 155 4.38 -13.07 -24.43
CA ARG A 155 3.54 -11.92 -24.09
C ARG A 155 2.17 -12.32 -23.53
N TYR A 156 1.51 -13.32 -24.10
CA TYR A 156 0.21 -13.77 -23.59
C TYR A 156 0.31 -14.41 -22.19
N GLU A 157 1.42 -15.08 -21.87
CA GLU A 157 1.68 -15.62 -20.54
C GLU A 157 1.96 -14.51 -19.54
N ALA A 158 2.64 -13.45 -19.98
CA ALA A 158 2.86 -12.22 -19.21
C ALA A 158 1.55 -11.55 -18.83
N GLN A 159 0.65 -11.42 -19.81
CA GLN A 159 -0.67 -10.82 -19.61
C GLN A 159 -1.48 -11.64 -18.62
N ARG A 160 -1.47 -12.97 -18.73
CA ARG A 160 -2.16 -13.86 -17.79
C ARG A 160 -1.60 -13.74 -16.37
N LEU A 161 -0.28 -13.74 -16.21
CA LEU A 161 0.39 -13.53 -14.92
C LEU A 161 -0.07 -12.18 -14.34
N ALA A 162 0.05 -11.12 -15.11
CA ALA A 162 -0.22 -9.76 -14.65
C ALA A 162 -1.70 -9.55 -14.28
N ALA A 163 -2.63 -10.05 -15.10
CA ALA A 163 -4.06 -10.00 -14.79
C ALA A 163 -4.40 -10.77 -13.50
N THR A 164 -3.78 -11.94 -13.29
CA THR A 164 -3.97 -12.73 -12.07
C THR A 164 -3.48 -11.96 -10.84
N VAL A 165 -2.31 -11.33 -10.92
CA VAL A 165 -1.74 -10.56 -9.81
C VAL A 165 -2.59 -9.32 -9.50
N LEU A 166 -3.06 -8.60 -10.52
CA LEU A 166 -3.96 -7.46 -10.34
C LEU A 166 -5.28 -7.86 -9.68
N ALA A 167 -5.88 -8.97 -10.13
CA ALA A 167 -7.11 -9.48 -9.54
C ALA A 167 -6.91 -9.87 -8.05
N TYR A 168 -5.77 -10.48 -7.72
CA TYR A 168 -5.41 -10.80 -6.34
C TYR A 168 -5.25 -9.54 -5.48
N ILE A 169 -4.53 -8.54 -5.98
CA ILE A 169 -4.37 -7.25 -5.30
C ILE A 169 -5.73 -6.57 -5.07
N GLN A 170 -6.60 -6.57 -6.09
CA GLN A 170 -7.94 -5.99 -5.99
C GLN A 170 -8.81 -6.73 -4.96
N ALA A 171 -8.76 -8.06 -4.94
CA ALA A 171 -9.46 -8.86 -3.93
C ALA A 171 -8.98 -8.51 -2.51
N TRP A 172 -7.67 -8.30 -2.34
CA TRP A 172 -7.11 -7.85 -1.06
C TRP A 172 -7.58 -6.43 -0.67
N ASP A 173 -7.66 -5.49 -1.61
CA ASP A 173 -8.20 -4.15 -1.34
C ASP A 173 -9.64 -4.22 -0.84
N VAL A 174 -10.50 -4.99 -1.52
CA VAL A 174 -11.89 -5.20 -1.12
C VAL A 174 -11.96 -5.83 0.27
N HIS A 175 -11.15 -6.86 0.53
CA HIS A 175 -11.10 -7.47 1.84
C HIS A 175 -10.72 -6.45 2.93
N ARG A 176 -9.71 -5.60 2.68
CA ARG A 176 -9.33 -4.53 3.62
C ARG A 176 -10.43 -3.49 3.81
N MET A 177 -11.14 -3.12 2.76
CA MET A 177 -12.27 -2.20 2.87
C MET A 177 -13.42 -2.82 3.67
N MET A 178 -13.74 -4.09 3.45
CA MET A 178 -14.78 -4.80 4.20
C MET A 178 -14.42 -4.97 5.68
N VAL A 179 -13.15 -5.28 5.97
CA VAL A 179 -12.63 -5.28 7.33
C VAL A 179 -12.78 -3.87 7.88
N HIS A 180 -12.24 -2.84 7.23
CA HIS A 180 -12.36 -1.44 7.65
C HIS A 180 -13.79 -0.95 7.88
N GLN A 181 -14.77 -1.43 7.10
CA GLN A 181 -16.18 -1.08 7.29
C GLN A 181 -16.77 -1.62 8.60
N LYS A 182 -16.29 -2.77 9.11
CA LYS A 182 -16.84 -3.40 10.32
C LYS A 182 -16.57 -2.56 11.58
N LEU A 183 -15.32 -2.43 11.99
CA LEU A 183 -14.54 -1.23 11.72
C LEU A 183 -15.09 0.09 12.24
N VAL A 184 -15.16 1.00 11.28
CA VAL A 184 -15.64 2.37 11.47
C VAL A 184 -17.17 2.47 11.48
N GLY A 185 -17.90 1.35 11.43
CA GLY A 185 -19.34 1.31 11.24
C GLY A 185 -19.76 1.67 9.81
N GLN A 186 -21.06 1.50 9.51
CA GLN A 186 -21.61 1.94 8.24
C GLN A 186 -21.60 3.47 8.18
N PRO A 187 -21.15 4.10 7.07
CA PRO A 187 -21.36 5.53 6.89
C PRO A 187 -22.86 5.82 7.01
N ALA A 188 -23.22 6.85 7.76
CA ALA A 188 -24.62 7.26 7.87
C ALA A 188 -25.18 7.44 6.44
N PRO A 189 -26.36 6.88 6.13
CA PRO A 189 -26.95 7.03 4.81
C PRO A 189 -27.05 8.51 4.47
N TYR A 190 -26.67 8.88 3.24
CA TYR A 190 -26.82 10.25 2.78
C TYR A 190 -28.29 10.65 2.91
N LEU A 191 -28.56 11.58 3.83
CA LEU A 191 -29.89 12.15 4.00
C LEU A 191 -30.08 13.13 2.84
N LEU A 192 -30.82 12.69 1.82
CA LEU A 192 -31.27 13.58 0.75
C LEU A 192 -32.25 14.58 1.38
N THR A 193 -31.74 15.73 1.84
CA THR A 193 -32.61 16.85 2.19
C THR A 193 -33.28 17.32 0.90
N ALA A 194 -34.61 17.20 0.84
CA ALA A 194 -35.39 17.87 -0.18
C ALA A 194 -35.00 19.35 -0.17
N ALA A 195 -34.63 19.91 -1.32
CA ALA A 195 -34.47 21.34 -1.44
C ALA A 195 -35.85 21.95 -1.17
N GLU A 196 -36.06 22.48 0.03
CA GLU A 196 -37.21 23.33 0.29
C GLU A 196 -37.18 24.44 -0.75
N ALA A 197 -38.19 24.45 -1.61
CA ALA A 197 -38.45 25.54 -2.51
C ALA A 197 -38.58 26.80 -1.65
N VAL A 198 -37.55 27.64 -1.67
CA VAL A 198 -37.57 28.93 -1.03
C VAL A 198 -38.75 29.70 -1.61
N ASN A 199 -39.71 29.97 -0.74
CA ASN A 199 -40.94 30.69 -0.99
C ASN A 199 -40.71 31.94 -1.86
N GLY A 200 -41.43 31.99 -2.97
CA GLY A 200 -41.53 33.15 -3.84
C GLY A 200 -42.70 33.02 -4.80
N GLY A 201 -43.94 33.00 -4.27
CA GLY A 201 -45.15 33.02 -5.11
C GLY A 201 -46.40 32.69 -4.33
N GLY A 202 -47.27 33.69 -4.13
CA GLY A 202 -48.47 33.62 -3.30
C GLY A 202 -49.55 32.61 -3.73
N PRO A 203 -50.64 32.50 -2.95
CA PRO A 203 -51.66 31.48 -3.14
C PRO A 203 -52.52 31.80 -4.36
N HIS A 204 -52.34 31.05 -5.45
CA HIS A 204 -53.37 30.95 -6.47
C HIS A 204 -54.34 29.83 -6.11
N ARG A 205 -55.57 30.24 -5.77
CA ARG A 205 -56.76 29.39 -5.66
C ARG A 205 -56.89 28.56 -6.94
N VAL A 206 -56.85 27.24 -6.81
CA VAL A 206 -57.38 26.34 -7.85
C VAL A 206 -58.82 26.02 -7.47
N GLY A 207 -59.75 26.70 -8.15
CA GLY A 207 -61.17 26.36 -8.13
C GLY A 207 -61.43 25.09 -8.94
N ALA A 208 -62.51 24.40 -8.55
CA ALA A 208 -62.93 23.11 -9.06
C ALA A 208 -63.26 23.06 -10.57
N GLU A 209 -63.05 21.85 -11.09
CA GLU A 209 -63.44 21.19 -12.37
C GLU A 209 -64.70 21.68 -13.13
N PRO A 210 -64.81 21.45 -14.46
CA PRO A 210 -65.30 20.14 -14.98
C PRO A 210 -64.68 19.62 -16.32
N PRO A 211 -65.07 18.41 -16.81
CA PRO A 211 -64.32 17.60 -17.77
C PRO A 211 -64.87 17.58 -19.22
N ALA A 212 -64.19 16.79 -20.09
CA ALA A 212 -64.46 16.40 -21.50
C ALA A 212 -63.90 17.35 -22.59
N THR A 213 -63.25 16.92 -23.69
CA THR A 213 -63.70 15.92 -24.68
C THR A 213 -62.53 15.46 -25.60
N MET A 214 -62.66 14.26 -26.19
CA MET A 214 -61.75 13.62 -27.17
C MET A 214 -61.77 14.23 -28.59
N GLN A 215 -60.78 13.79 -29.41
CA GLN A 215 -60.62 13.78 -30.89
C GLN A 215 -59.56 14.79 -31.40
N GLY A 216 -58.61 14.49 -32.29
CA GLY A 216 -58.24 13.30 -33.07
C GLY A 216 -57.39 13.74 -34.27
N ALA A 217 -56.32 13.01 -34.57
CA ALA A 217 -55.55 12.90 -35.83
C ALA A 217 -54.83 14.14 -36.44
N GLY A 218 -53.52 13.97 -36.69
CA GLY A 218 -52.76 14.78 -37.64
C GLY A 218 -51.23 14.78 -37.43
N ALA A 219 -50.53 13.86 -38.10
CA ALA A 219 -49.12 14.03 -38.50
C ALA A 219 -49.09 13.85 -40.04
N PRO A 220 -48.04 14.24 -40.81
CA PRO A 220 -46.71 14.76 -40.41
C PRO A 220 -46.24 15.99 -41.24
N ALA A 221 -45.15 16.66 -40.84
CA ALA A 221 -44.20 17.27 -41.78
C ALA A 221 -42.84 17.55 -41.12
N ALA A 222 -41.78 17.22 -41.85
CA ALA A 222 -40.37 17.28 -41.49
C ALA A 222 -39.77 18.69 -41.66
N ASN A 223 -38.70 18.99 -40.90
CA ASN A 223 -37.41 19.47 -41.43
C ASN A 223 -36.44 19.95 -40.33
N GLY A 224 -35.22 19.38 -40.32
CA GLY A 224 -33.98 20.11 -40.03
C GLY A 224 -33.45 20.16 -38.58
N PRO A 225 -32.14 20.36 -38.37
CA PRO A 225 -31.34 19.52 -37.48
C PRO A 225 -30.70 20.24 -36.28
N GLY A 226 -30.36 19.47 -35.25
CA GLY A 226 -29.22 19.78 -34.35
C GLY A 226 -29.57 20.24 -32.93
N ASN A 227 -29.76 19.30 -32.01
CA ASN A 227 -29.62 19.55 -30.56
C ASN A 227 -28.41 18.79 -30.01
N ARG A 228 -27.22 19.42 -30.10
CA ARG A 228 -26.12 19.15 -29.16
C ARG A 228 -26.37 20.01 -27.91
N PRO A 229 -26.23 19.48 -26.69
CA PRO A 229 -26.29 20.30 -25.49
C PRO A 229 -25.12 21.30 -25.47
N VAL A 230 -25.44 22.59 -25.46
CA VAL A 230 -24.47 23.67 -25.28
C VAL A 230 -24.06 23.71 -23.81
N THR A 231 -22.83 23.30 -23.51
CA THR A 231 -22.17 23.59 -22.23
C THR A 231 -21.96 25.10 -22.10
N ARG A 232 -22.81 25.79 -21.34
CA ARG A 232 -22.48 27.14 -20.85
C ARG A 232 -21.42 27.02 -19.75
N LYS A 233 -20.28 27.70 -19.96
CA LYS A 233 -19.29 27.98 -18.91
C LYS A 233 -19.98 28.74 -17.78
N ALA A 234 -20.11 28.12 -16.61
CA ALA A 234 -20.44 28.83 -15.38
C ALA A 234 -19.18 29.54 -14.83
N PRO A 235 -19.29 30.75 -14.24
CA PRO A 235 -18.15 31.47 -13.68
C PRO A 235 -17.61 30.79 -12.42
N LEU A 236 -16.29 30.85 -12.22
CA LEU A 236 -15.64 30.42 -10.98
C LEU A 236 -16.22 31.19 -9.76
N PRO A 237 -16.51 30.50 -8.64
CA PRO A 237 -16.80 31.17 -7.37
C PRO A 237 -15.54 31.88 -6.84
N ARG A 238 -15.68 33.16 -6.51
CA ARG A 238 -14.71 33.90 -5.68
C ARG A 238 -14.73 33.37 -4.24
N PRO A 239 -13.61 33.47 -3.49
CA PRO A 239 -13.48 32.88 -2.18
C PRO A 239 -14.21 33.74 -1.13
N ASN A 240 -15.34 33.24 -0.62
CA ASN A 240 -15.94 33.77 0.60
C ASN A 240 -15.32 33.08 1.82
N GLY A 241 -14.74 33.89 2.70
CA GLY A 241 -13.94 33.49 3.86
C GLY A 241 -14.74 32.88 5.03
N ASN A 242 -15.48 31.80 4.80
CA ASN A 242 -16.01 30.97 5.89
C ASN A 242 -15.16 29.72 6.05
N ARG A 243 -14.34 29.75 7.11
CA ARG A 243 -13.55 28.63 7.63
C ARG A 243 -14.47 27.41 7.85
N PRO A 244 -14.07 26.19 7.46
CA PRO A 244 -14.77 24.99 7.91
C PRO A 244 -14.68 24.90 9.45
N PRO A 245 -15.68 24.32 10.14
CA PRO A 245 -15.63 24.16 11.59
C PRO A 245 -14.41 23.33 11.95
N VAL A 246 -13.51 23.95 12.71
CA VAL A 246 -12.40 23.30 13.40
C VAL A 246 -13.01 22.20 14.27
N SER A 247 -12.64 20.95 14.03
CA SER A 247 -12.94 19.86 14.95
C SER A 247 -12.43 20.25 16.33
N THR A 248 -13.35 20.38 17.27
CA THR A 248 -13.00 20.70 18.66
C THR A 248 -12.08 19.60 19.19
N PRO A 249 -10.93 19.94 19.78
CA PRO A 249 -10.11 18.94 20.46
C PRO A 249 -10.94 18.32 21.58
N VAL A 250 -11.07 17.00 21.58
CA VAL A 250 -11.69 16.25 22.67
C VAL A 250 -10.91 16.57 23.93
N THR A 251 -11.56 17.21 24.90
CA THR A 251 -10.98 17.52 26.20
C THR A 251 -10.70 16.19 26.90
N VAL A 252 -9.42 15.87 27.09
CA VAL A 252 -8.98 14.70 27.85
C VAL A 252 -9.51 14.85 29.28
N ALA A 253 -10.24 13.85 29.77
CA ALA A 253 -10.75 13.87 31.12
C ALA A 253 -9.57 14.02 32.12
N PRO A 254 -9.65 14.94 33.10
CA PRO A 254 -8.53 15.24 34.03
C PRO A 254 -8.00 13.99 34.75
N ALA A 255 -8.84 12.99 34.97
CA ALA A 255 -8.49 11.72 35.60
C ALA A 255 -7.49 10.87 34.78
N VAL A 256 -7.51 10.99 33.46
CA VAL A 256 -6.61 10.25 32.55
C VAL A 256 -5.22 10.90 32.48
N ALA A 257 -5.18 12.24 32.53
CA ALA A 257 -3.93 12.99 32.62
C ALA A 257 -3.22 12.75 33.96
N ALA A 258 -3.97 12.73 35.07
CA ALA A 258 -3.43 12.46 36.40
C ALA A 258 -2.86 11.03 36.56
N LEU A 259 -3.46 10.03 35.89
CA LEU A 259 -2.95 8.66 35.90
C LEU A 259 -1.66 8.50 35.08
N ALA A 260 -1.54 9.21 33.96
CA ALA A 260 -0.34 9.20 33.13
C ALA A 260 0.84 9.92 33.80
N GLU A 261 0.57 11.02 34.51
CA GLU A 261 1.58 11.78 35.26
C GLU A 261 2.09 11.00 36.48
N ALA A 262 1.21 10.25 37.16
CA ALA A 262 1.57 9.42 38.31
C ALA A 262 2.45 8.21 37.96
N ILE A 263 2.37 7.71 36.72
CA ILE A 263 3.14 6.52 36.29
C ILE A 263 4.47 6.91 35.62
N TYR A 264 4.54 8.06 34.93
CA TYR A 264 5.68 8.37 34.05
C TYR A 264 6.38 9.71 34.35
N GLY A 265 5.89 10.51 35.31
CA GLY A 265 6.47 11.82 35.62
C GLY A 265 6.24 12.86 34.52
N PRO A 266 6.56 14.13 34.77
CA PRO A 266 6.31 15.21 33.83
C PRO A 266 7.27 15.14 32.65
N ALA A 267 6.70 15.13 31.44
CA ALA A 267 7.35 15.36 30.14
C ALA A 267 8.22 14.22 29.56
N SER A 268 7.59 13.12 29.15
CA SER A 268 7.70 12.54 27.79
C SER A 268 7.15 11.13 27.82
N LEU A 269 6.15 10.82 26.99
CA LEU A 269 5.68 9.45 26.83
C LEU A 269 6.84 8.64 26.21
N GLN A 270 7.24 7.55 26.87
CA GLN A 270 8.35 6.69 26.43
C GLN A 270 7.90 5.25 26.31
N TYR A 271 8.42 4.57 25.30
CA TYR A 271 8.28 3.13 25.12
C TYR A 271 9.16 2.37 26.11
N GLY A 272 8.89 1.08 26.31
CA GLY A 272 9.69 0.21 27.19
C GLY A 272 11.14 0.00 26.73
N ASP A 273 11.45 0.31 25.46
CA ASP A 273 12.80 0.32 24.89
C ASP A 273 13.52 1.67 25.06
N GLY A 274 12.90 2.63 25.74
CA GLY A 274 13.44 3.97 25.98
C GLY A 274 13.27 4.95 24.81
N ALA A 275 12.63 4.54 23.71
CA ALA A 275 12.33 5.46 22.62
C ALA A 275 11.22 6.45 23.04
N ILE A 276 11.34 7.70 22.58
CA ILE A 276 10.36 8.74 22.86
C ILE A 276 9.17 8.59 21.90
N VAL A 277 7.96 8.64 22.44
CA VAL A 277 6.71 8.68 21.67
C VAL A 277 6.61 10.03 20.96
N ASP A 278 6.33 10.00 19.66
CA ASP A 278 6.16 11.22 18.87
C ASP A 278 4.87 11.96 19.29
N VAL A 279 5.03 12.99 20.12
CA VAL A 279 3.93 13.82 20.62
C VAL A 279 3.26 14.66 19.54
N ALA A 280 3.92 14.88 18.39
CA ALA A 280 3.32 15.56 17.25
C ALA A 280 2.39 14.63 16.46
N ASN A 281 2.40 13.32 16.73
CA ASN A 281 1.54 12.33 16.12
C ASN A 281 0.38 11.95 17.08
N PRO A 282 -0.79 12.61 16.99
CA PRO A 282 -1.90 12.39 17.92
C PRO A 282 -2.44 10.95 17.88
N ALA A 283 -2.33 10.27 16.74
CA ALA A 283 -2.75 8.87 16.61
C ALA A 283 -1.84 7.93 17.40
N GLU A 284 -0.53 8.20 17.42
CA GLU A 284 0.45 7.43 18.17
C GLU A 284 0.29 7.65 19.67
N VAL A 285 0.09 8.90 20.09
CA VAL A 285 -0.21 9.24 21.49
C VAL A 285 -1.49 8.54 21.97
N HIS A 286 -2.56 8.59 21.18
CA HIS A 286 -3.84 7.97 21.55
C HIS A 286 -3.74 6.43 21.60
N ALA A 287 -3.07 5.81 20.63
CA ALA A 287 -2.83 4.37 20.64
C ALA A 287 -2.01 3.95 21.86
N PHE A 288 -0.96 4.73 22.19
CA PHE A 288 -0.09 4.47 23.33
C PHE A 288 -0.88 4.51 24.64
N GLN A 289 -1.70 5.55 24.82
CA GLN A 289 -2.54 5.70 26.01
C GLN A 289 -3.56 4.56 26.15
N ARG A 290 -4.18 4.12 25.05
CA ARG A 290 -5.12 3.00 25.04
C ARG A 290 -4.43 1.68 25.40
N PHE A 291 -3.27 1.40 24.81
CA PHE A 291 -2.45 0.24 25.15
C PHE A 291 -2.10 0.22 26.64
N ALA A 292 -1.60 1.35 27.16
CA ALA A 292 -1.20 1.48 28.55
C ALA A 292 -2.37 1.31 29.52
N ALA A 293 -3.55 1.85 29.18
CA ALA A 293 -4.77 1.69 29.98
C ALA A 293 -5.26 0.23 30.02
N GLU A 294 -5.22 -0.48 28.89
CA GLU A 294 -5.72 -1.85 28.78
C GLU A 294 -4.75 -2.88 29.38
N LYS A 295 -3.47 -2.78 29.02
CA LYS A 295 -2.44 -3.73 29.46
C LYS A 295 -1.79 -3.36 30.80
N LYS A 296 -2.13 -2.18 31.36
CA LYS A 296 -1.57 -1.62 32.59
C LYS A 296 -0.03 -1.48 32.57
N GLN A 297 0.56 -1.41 31.38
CA GLN A 297 2.00 -1.28 31.17
C GLN A 297 2.28 -0.57 29.83
N PRO A 298 3.41 0.15 29.68
CA PRO A 298 3.74 0.81 28.42
C PRO A 298 4.07 -0.24 27.34
N PRO A 299 3.83 0.07 26.05
CA PRO A 299 4.28 -0.78 24.95
C PRO A 299 5.80 -0.91 24.98
N ALA A 300 6.30 -2.13 24.82
CA ALA A 300 7.74 -2.41 24.85
C ALA A 300 8.53 -1.72 23.72
N SER A 301 7.87 -1.42 22.60
CA SER A 301 8.46 -0.67 21.48
C SER A 301 7.37 -0.10 20.57
N ARG A 302 7.76 0.81 19.67
CA ARG A 302 6.87 1.34 18.63
C ARG A 302 6.27 0.24 17.74
N ALA A 303 7.01 -0.85 17.49
CA ALA A 303 6.53 -1.97 16.68
C ALA A 303 5.41 -2.75 17.38
N ILE A 304 5.49 -2.91 18.70
CA ILE A 304 4.42 -3.50 19.51
C ILE A 304 3.19 -2.60 19.49
N LEU A 305 3.39 -1.29 19.65
CA LEU A 305 2.29 -0.34 19.56
C LEU A 305 1.61 -0.36 18.19
N GLN A 306 2.38 -0.44 17.10
CA GLN A 306 1.85 -0.56 15.75
C GLN A 306 1.10 -1.88 15.54
N SER A 307 1.57 -2.97 16.14
CA SER A 307 0.89 -4.28 16.07
C SER A 307 -0.43 -4.23 16.84
N TYR A 308 -0.43 -3.69 18.05
CA TYR A 308 -1.64 -3.43 18.83
C TYR A 308 -2.62 -2.51 18.09
N TYR A 309 -2.12 -1.45 17.46
CA TYR A 309 -2.94 -0.53 16.68
C TYR A 309 -3.57 -1.25 15.46
N ARG A 310 -2.85 -2.16 14.81
CA ARG A 310 -3.40 -3.00 13.74
C ARG A 310 -4.47 -3.96 14.26
N GLU A 311 -4.31 -4.50 15.46
CA GLU A 311 -5.27 -5.41 16.10
C GLU A 311 -6.52 -4.69 16.64
N HIS A 312 -6.39 -3.45 17.12
CA HIS A 312 -7.48 -2.70 17.77
C HIS A 312 -8.11 -1.58 16.94
N ILE A 313 -7.54 -1.20 15.79
CA ILE A 313 -8.36 -0.65 14.72
C ILE A 313 -9.22 -1.76 14.13
N ALA A 314 -8.81 -3.03 14.26
CA ALA A 314 -9.57 -4.21 13.87
C ALA A 314 -10.70 -4.63 14.85
N VAL A 315 -11.13 -3.72 15.74
CA VAL A 315 -12.46 -3.75 16.38
C VAL A 315 -13.20 -2.43 16.16
#